data_AF-A0A522C6Z8-F1
#
_entry.id   AF-A0A522C6Z8-F1
#
_cell.length_a   1.000
_cell.length_b   1.000
_cell.length_c   1.000
_cell.angle_alpha   90.00
_cell.angle_beta   90.00
_cell.angle_gamma   90.00
#
_symmetry.space_group_name_H-M   'P 1'
#
loop_
_entity.id
_entity.type
_entity.pdbx_description
1 polymer ?
#
loop_
_entity_poly.entity_id
_entity_poly.type
_entity_poly.pdbx_seq_one_letter_code
_entity_poly.pdbx_strand_id
1 'polypeptide(L)'
;MMSTTRLTVHTPGLPAGGDAALRSLLGRSGFAVTEGAGEAALVLAPDGVPAALQDELRRTAAGGTPVLLVGPLLGQPLADEAGVVLGRLLPVHAVRVRPGRDAGEVTARLGGDELLLTDRWPLVEKVADDVEVLLTANSAFTDHAVATWRPLTRMATLTLGSTTATYDDPAFGRLVVRLLRRVLGRTDGPPVRAGMLGYGAIGHEHALAIGLTEGLQLAAVCDTDPLRVDAARAFAPDVRGHADGDDLLTDDGVDLVIVSTPPNTHADWVLRALQAGKSVVVEKPFCITVEEADRQIAAAADAGLTLAVYQNRRWDADYLAVKRAVRGGRLGEVFHVETFVGGYDHPCNFWHSDADVSGGAIYDWGSHYLDWILDLLPQPVEWVSATAHKRVWHDVTNADHTRVLLHFTDGVEAEFTHSDLAAARKPKFYLLGTQGALVGDWQQERIVSRSPIGLVSEDRFAVSDAPAALTLLDVDGSATALAAAAPPPQPFHRELADAILSGLPMSVTPAGSRRNIAVMQAATLSAADAGRPVAPPA
;
A
#
# COMPACT_ATOMS: atom_id res chain seq x y z
N MET A 1 -15.63 -0.70 16.94
CA MET A 1 -15.20 -2.10 16.63
C MET A 1 -16.01 -2.62 15.46
N MET A 2 -15.36 -2.95 14.34
CA MET A 2 -16.03 -3.63 13.23
C MET A 2 -16.53 -5.01 13.72
N SER A 3 -17.80 -5.32 13.48
CA SER A 3 -18.36 -6.64 13.79
C SER A 3 -17.58 -7.72 13.04
N THR A 4 -16.94 -8.63 13.77
CA THR A 4 -16.20 -9.74 13.17
C THR A 4 -17.16 -10.73 12.53
N THR A 5 -16.90 -11.11 11.28
CA THR A 5 -17.74 -12.02 10.49
C THR A 5 -17.20 -13.44 10.59
N ARG A 6 -18.03 -14.41 10.98
CA ARG A 6 -17.57 -15.81 11.00
C ARG A 6 -17.54 -16.36 9.58
N LEU A 7 -16.40 -16.90 9.15
CA LEU A 7 -16.18 -17.44 7.82
C LEU A 7 -15.72 -18.89 7.92
N THR A 8 -16.44 -19.82 7.32
CA THR A 8 -15.97 -21.20 7.15
C THR A 8 -15.06 -21.26 5.93
N VAL A 9 -13.83 -21.78 6.06
CA VAL A 9 -12.87 -21.86 4.94
C VAL A 9 -12.47 -23.31 4.69
N HIS A 10 -12.74 -23.80 3.48
CA HIS A 10 -12.34 -25.13 3.01
C HIS A 10 -11.22 -25.01 1.97
N THR A 11 -10.18 -25.82 2.10
CA THR A 11 -8.99 -25.78 1.22
C THR A 11 -8.62 -27.18 0.69
N PRO A 12 -9.54 -27.87 0.00
CA PRO A 12 -9.26 -29.21 -0.51
C PRO A 12 -8.10 -29.19 -1.51
N GLY A 13 -7.11 -30.05 -1.30
CA GLY A 13 -5.97 -30.22 -2.22
C GLY A 13 -4.90 -29.12 -2.14
N LEU A 14 -5.12 -28.03 -1.39
CA LEU A 14 -4.07 -27.03 -1.16
C LEU A 14 -3.01 -27.57 -0.20
N PRO A 15 -1.70 -27.38 -0.50
CA PRO A 15 -0.63 -27.66 0.44
C PRO A 15 -0.84 -26.89 1.75
N ALA A 16 -0.40 -27.47 2.87
CA ALA A 16 -0.44 -26.78 4.16
C ALA A 16 0.28 -25.42 4.07
N GLY A 17 -0.45 -24.34 4.42
CA GLY A 17 0.07 -22.98 4.34
C GLY A 17 -0.01 -22.33 2.95
N GLY A 18 -0.49 -23.02 1.92
CA GLY A 18 -0.64 -22.51 0.55
C GLY A 18 -1.66 -21.37 0.39
N ASP A 19 -2.39 -21.02 1.46
CA ASP A 19 -3.33 -19.91 1.54
C ASP A 19 -3.03 -18.94 2.69
N ALA A 20 -1.82 -19.01 3.29
CA ALA A 20 -1.46 -18.24 4.47
C ALA A 20 -1.59 -16.71 4.26
N ALA A 21 -1.17 -16.22 3.09
CA ALA A 21 -1.30 -14.81 2.72
C ALA A 21 -2.77 -14.37 2.69
N LEU A 22 -3.63 -15.17 2.05
CA LEU A 22 -5.07 -14.92 1.97
C LEU A 22 -5.75 -14.98 3.35
N ARG A 23 -5.45 -15.98 4.18
CA ARG A 23 -5.99 -16.08 5.55
C ARG A 23 -5.61 -14.87 6.40
N SER A 24 -4.35 -14.45 6.30
CA SER A 24 -3.85 -13.26 6.98
C SER A 24 -4.62 -12.00 6.56
N LEU A 25 -4.88 -11.84 5.26
CA LEU A 25 -5.68 -10.75 4.72
C LEU A 25 -7.14 -10.80 5.18
N LEU A 26 -7.78 -11.98 5.15
CA LEU A 26 -9.15 -12.18 5.62
C LEU A 26 -9.31 -11.76 7.09
N GLY A 27 -8.40 -12.20 7.96
CA GLY A 27 -8.38 -11.82 9.37
C GLY A 27 -8.28 -10.32 9.58
N ARG A 28 -7.35 -9.66 8.87
CA ARG A 28 -7.23 -8.19 8.90
C ARG A 28 -8.41 -7.44 8.27
N SER A 29 -9.21 -8.13 7.45
CA SER A 29 -10.41 -7.57 6.82
C SER A 29 -11.70 -7.86 7.58
N GLY A 30 -11.59 -8.29 8.86
CA GLY A 30 -12.73 -8.52 9.74
C GLY A 30 -13.41 -9.89 9.59
N PHE A 31 -12.78 -10.85 8.93
CA PHE A 31 -13.28 -12.23 8.84
C PHE A 31 -12.55 -13.14 9.85
N ALA A 32 -13.28 -13.69 10.83
CA ALA A 32 -12.77 -14.75 11.70
C ALA A 32 -13.02 -16.10 11.04
N VAL A 33 -11.95 -16.80 10.70
CA VAL A 33 -12.03 -18.17 10.19
C VAL A 33 -12.48 -19.10 11.32
N THR A 34 -13.51 -19.90 11.08
CA THR A 34 -14.05 -20.86 12.06
C THR A 34 -14.14 -22.27 11.48
N GLU A 35 -13.99 -23.28 12.34
CA GLU A 35 -14.20 -24.69 11.99
C GLU A 35 -15.70 -25.07 11.88
N GLY A 36 -16.59 -24.27 12.48
CA GLY A 36 -18.04 -24.47 12.43
C GLY A 36 -18.74 -23.63 11.36
N ALA A 37 -20.09 -23.62 11.40
CA ALA A 37 -20.92 -22.85 10.49
C ALA A 37 -20.69 -21.34 10.65
N GLY A 38 -20.20 -20.72 9.58
CA GLY A 38 -20.03 -19.28 9.41
C GLY A 38 -21.24 -18.61 8.76
N GLU A 39 -21.15 -17.29 8.65
CA GLU A 39 -22.08 -16.43 7.90
C GLU A 39 -21.88 -16.55 6.38
N ALA A 40 -20.70 -17.03 5.94
CA ALA A 40 -20.39 -17.44 4.58
C ALA A 40 -19.41 -18.62 4.60
N ALA A 41 -19.33 -19.35 3.49
CA ALA A 41 -18.32 -20.38 3.24
C ALA A 41 -17.43 -19.98 2.05
N LEU A 42 -16.12 -20.06 2.23
CA LEU A 42 -15.10 -19.87 1.19
C LEU A 42 -14.46 -21.23 0.87
N VAL A 43 -14.42 -21.60 -0.40
CA VAL A 43 -13.84 -22.87 -0.85
C VAL A 43 -12.71 -22.56 -1.82
N LEU A 44 -11.46 -22.86 -1.44
CA LEU A 44 -10.28 -22.70 -2.28
C LEU A 44 -9.90 -24.06 -2.86
N ALA A 45 -10.20 -24.29 -4.13
CA ALA A 45 -10.19 -25.59 -4.77
C ALA A 45 -9.39 -25.57 -6.10
N PRO A 46 -8.05 -25.47 -6.05
CA PRO A 46 -7.22 -25.45 -7.26
C PRO A 46 -7.39 -26.71 -8.13
N ASP A 47 -7.66 -27.86 -7.49
CA ASP A 47 -7.86 -29.16 -8.14
C ASP A 47 -9.32 -29.64 -8.13
N GLY A 48 -10.27 -28.75 -7.80
CA GLY A 48 -11.70 -29.06 -7.70
C GLY A 48 -12.16 -29.48 -6.30
N VAL A 49 -13.48 -29.70 -6.16
CA VAL A 49 -14.13 -29.93 -4.86
C VAL A 49 -14.44 -31.42 -4.68
N PRO A 50 -13.95 -32.09 -3.62
CA PRO A 50 -14.26 -33.50 -3.38
C PRO A 50 -15.75 -33.76 -3.22
N ALA A 51 -16.25 -34.88 -3.74
CA ALA A 51 -17.69 -35.21 -3.75
C ALA A 51 -18.34 -35.12 -2.36
N ALA A 52 -17.66 -35.58 -1.30
CA ALA A 52 -18.15 -35.52 0.07
C ALA A 52 -18.40 -34.08 0.56
N LEU A 53 -17.57 -33.13 0.13
CA LEU A 53 -17.71 -31.72 0.47
C LEU A 53 -18.79 -31.03 -0.37
N GLN A 54 -19.05 -31.48 -1.60
CA GLN A 54 -20.07 -30.86 -2.45
C GLN A 54 -21.47 -30.94 -1.83
N ASP A 55 -21.85 -32.09 -1.27
CA ASP A 55 -23.15 -32.26 -0.62
C ASP A 55 -23.32 -31.41 0.64
N GLU A 56 -22.22 -31.18 1.37
CA GLU A 56 -22.22 -30.26 2.51
C GLU A 56 -22.45 -28.82 2.05
N LEU A 57 -21.70 -28.36 1.05
CA LEU A 57 -21.81 -27.00 0.51
C LEU A 57 -23.20 -26.73 -0.07
N ARG A 58 -23.83 -27.71 -0.72
CA ARG A 58 -25.23 -27.65 -1.16
C ARG A 58 -26.19 -27.39 -0.01
N ARG A 59 -26.05 -28.13 1.09
CA ARG A 59 -26.90 -27.95 2.27
C ARG A 59 -26.65 -26.59 2.92
N THR A 60 -25.41 -26.14 2.99
CA THR A 60 -25.04 -24.81 3.48
C THR A 60 -25.70 -23.71 2.66
N ALA A 61 -25.61 -23.79 1.33
CA ALA A 61 -26.21 -22.83 0.40
C ALA A 61 -27.74 -22.82 0.47
N ALA A 62 -28.36 -24.01 0.48
CA ALA A 62 -29.81 -24.18 0.64
C ALA A 62 -30.33 -23.67 2.01
N GLY A 63 -29.48 -23.70 3.04
CA GLY A 63 -29.73 -23.09 4.34
C GLY A 63 -29.64 -21.56 4.36
N GLY A 64 -29.29 -20.92 3.25
CA GLY A 64 -29.21 -19.47 3.10
C GLY A 64 -27.80 -18.88 3.25
N THR A 65 -26.81 -19.68 3.66
CA THR A 65 -25.42 -19.25 3.83
C THR A 65 -24.74 -19.15 2.46
N PRO A 66 -24.22 -17.98 2.04
CA PRO A 66 -23.48 -17.84 0.80
C PRO A 66 -22.25 -18.75 0.73
N VAL A 67 -22.03 -19.35 -0.44
CA VAL A 67 -20.83 -20.15 -0.74
C VAL A 67 -20.06 -19.50 -1.88
N LEU A 68 -18.80 -19.13 -1.66
CA LEU A 68 -17.88 -18.64 -2.67
C LEU A 68 -16.90 -19.76 -3.06
N LEU A 69 -17.03 -20.25 -4.30
CA LEU A 69 -16.18 -21.28 -4.89
C LEU A 69 -15.04 -20.62 -5.68
N VAL A 70 -13.80 -20.89 -5.30
CA VAL A 70 -12.59 -20.32 -5.90
C VAL A 70 -11.76 -21.44 -6.52
N GLY A 71 -11.41 -21.29 -7.80
CA GLY A 71 -10.57 -22.24 -8.55
C GLY A 71 -11.15 -22.57 -9.93
N PRO A 72 -10.50 -23.44 -10.71
CA PRO A 72 -10.94 -23.77 -12.06
C PRO A 72 -12.31 -24.44 -12.13
N LEU A 73 -12.68 -25.25 -11.13
CA LEU A 73 -14.00 -25.89 -10.98
C LEU A 73 -14.50 -26.69 -12.20
N LEU A 74 -13.62 -27.08 -13.13
CA LEU A 74 -14.00 -27.74 -14.38
C LEU A 74 -14.70 -29.08 -14.13
N GLY A 75 -15.87 -29.28 -14.72
CA GLY A 75 -16.67 -30.50 -14.60
C GLY A 75 -17.26 -30.74 -13.19
N GLN A 76 -17.30 -29.71 -12.34
CA GLN A 76 -17.84 -29.80 -10.98
C GLN A 76 -19.35 -29.51 -10.98
N PRO A 77 -20.20 -30.39 -10.42
CA PRO A 77 -21.64 -30.15 -10.30
C PRO A 77 -22.01 -28.83 -9.61
N LEU A 78 -21.19 -28.38 -8.65
CA LEU A 78 -21.38 -27.09 -7.98
C LEU A 78 -21.27 -25.89 -8.94
N ALA A 79 -20.51 -25.99 -10.03
CA ALA A 79 -20.43 -24.93 -11.04
C ALA A 79 -21.77 -24.80 -11.79
N ASP A 80 -22.39 -25.92 -12.16
CA ASP A 80 -23.71 -25.94 -12.79
C ASP A 80 -24.80 -25.35 -11.86
N GLU A 81 -24.71 -25.64 -10.56
CA GLU A 81 -25.60 -25.07 -9.53
C GLU A 81 -25.38 -23.58 -9.30
N ALA A 82 -24.13 -23.12 -9.41
CA ALA A 82 -23.81 -21.69 -9.48
C ALA A 82 -24.24 -21.05 -10.82
N GLY A 83 -24.81 -21.82 -11.73
CA GLY A 83 -25.39 -21.36 -13.00
C GLY A 83 -24.36 -21.08 -14.08
N VAL A 84 -23.17 -21.70 -14.01
CA VAL A 84 -22.11 -21.53 -15.00
C VAL A 84 -21.70 -22.87 -15.61
N VAL A 85 -21.55 -22.91 -16.93
CA VAL A 85 -21.03 -24.08 -17.65
C VAL A 85 -19.61 -23.78 -18.10
N LEU A 86 -18.67 -24.55 -17.56
CA LEU A 86 -17.24 -24.38 -17.83
C LEU A 86 -16.80 -25.23 -19.02
N GLY A 87 -16.05 -24.62 -19.93
CA GLY A 87 -15.55 -25.23 -21.15
C GLY A 87 -14.05 -25.40 -21.15
N ARG A 88 -13.40 -24.92 -22.22
CA ARG A 88 -11.97 -25.15 -22.44
C ARG A 88 -11.12 -24.51 -21.33
N LEU A 89 -10.17 -25.28 -20.79
CA LEU A 89 -9.13 -24.79 -19.90
C LEU A 89 -7.97 -24.19 -20.71
N LEU A 90 -7.67 -22.90 -20.47
CA LEU A 90 -6.51 -22.24 -21.04
C LEU A 90 -5.25 -22.52 -20.20
N PRO A 91 -4.03 -22.53 -20.80
CA PRO A 91 -2.79 -22.69 -20.05
C PRO A 91 -2.54 -21.51 -19.09
N VAL A 92 -1.49 -21.60 -18.27
CA VAL A 92 -1.09 -20.48 -17.41
C VAL A 92 -0.67 -19.29 -18.29
N HIS A 93 -1.36 -18.17 -18.13
CA HIS A 93 -1.10 -16.93 -18.84
C HIS A 93 -1.60 -15.73 -18.02
N ALA A 94 -1.28 -14.52 -18.49
CA ALA A 94 -1.79 -13.30 -17.89
C ALA A 94 -3.27 -13.10 -18.29
N VAL A 95 -4.17 -13.25 -17.32
CA VAL A 95 -5.61 -13.03 -17.45
C VAL A 95 -5.91 -11.57 -17.08
N ARG A 96 -6.47 -10.83 -18.03
CA ARG A 96 -6.91 -9.44 -17.84
C ARG A 96 -8.35 -9.42 -17.38
N VAL A 97 -8.53 -9.36 -16.07
CA VAL A 97 -9.84 -9.31 -15.40
C VAL A 97 -10.39 -7.89 -15.48
N ARG A 98 -11.66 -7.77 -15.86
CA ARG A 98 -12.39 -6.51 -16.05
C ARG A 98 -13.72 -6.52 -15.30
N PRO A 99 -14.32 -5.35 -15.03
CA PRO A 99 -15.69 -5.28 -14.53
C PRO A 99 -16.68 -5.99 -15.46
N GLY A 100 -17.50 -6.87 -14.89
CA GLY A 100 -18.68 -7.40 -15.56
C GLY A 100 -19.86 -6.43 -15.50
N ARG A 101 -20.96 -6.77 -16.17
CA ARG A 101 -22.19 -5.96 -16.22
C ARG A 101 -22.81 -5.71 -14.83
N ASP A 102 -22.54 -6.59 -13.87
CA ASP A 102 -23.10 -6.56 -12.51
C ASP A 102 -22.02 -6.32 -11.44
N ALA A 103 -20.84 -5.80 -11.83
CA ALA A 103 -19.67 -5.69 -10.95
C ALA A 103 -19.93 -4.90 -9.66
N GLY A 104 -20.63 -3.77 -9.77
CA GLY A 104 -20.81 -2.84 -8.67
C GLY A 104 -19.47 -2.49 -8.00
N GLU A 105 -19.44 -2.56 -6.66
CA GLU A 105 -18.26 -2.23 -5.85
C GLU A 105 -17.19 -3.34 -5.79
N VAL A 106 -17.45 -4.52 -6.39
CA VAL A 106 -16.45 -5.59 -6.48
C VAL A 106 -15.21 -5.11 -7.25
N THR A 107 -15.40 -4.15 -8.17
CA THR A 107 -14.31 -3.55 -8.94
C THR A 107 -13.95 -2.13 -8.55
N ALA A 108 -14.62 -1.55 -7.54
CA ALA A 108 -14.26 -0.23 -7.04
C ALA A 108 -12.78 -0.24 -6.66
N ARG A 109 -12.05 0.83 -7.01
CA ARG A 109 -10.65 1.02 -6.57
C ARG A 109 -9.69 -0.15 -6.88
N LEU A 110 -9.88 -0.90 -7.97
CA LEU A 110 -8.91 -1.95 -8.37
C LEU A 110 -7.58 -1.41 -8.95
N GLY A 111 -7.48 -0.10 -9.23
CA GLY A 111 -6.24 0.54 -9.72
C GLY A 111 -6.13 0.70 -11.22
N GLY A 112 -7.27 0.64 -11.91
CA GLY A 112 -7.40 0.75 -13.36
C GLY A 112 -8.64 -0.01 -13.83
N ASP A 113 -8.88 0.01 -15.13
CA ASP A 113 -10.00 -0.71 -15.76
C ASP A 113 -9.77 -2.23 -15.83
N GLU A 114 -8.52 -2.67 -15.59
CA GLU A 114 -8.11 -4.07 -15.67
C GLU A 114 -7.26 -4.47 -14.46
N LEU A 115 -7.49 -5.70 -13.98
CA LEU A 115 -6.63 -6.39 -13.02
C LEU A 115 -5.90 -7.52 -13.76
N LEU A 116 -4.56 -7.57 -13.67
CA LEU A 116 -3.75 -8.60 -14.30
C LEU A 116 -3.39 -9.69 -13.29
N LEU A 117 -3.85 -10.92 -13.53
CA LEU A 117 -3.51 -12.10 -12.72
C LEU A 117 -2.87 -13.16 -13.62
N THR A 118 -1.83 -13.84 -13.15
CA THR A 118 -1.23 -14.95 -13.91
C THR A 118 -1.79 -16.28 -13.41
N ASP A 119 -2.61 -16.94 -14.22
CA ASP A 119 -3.30 -18.15 -13.80
C ASP A 119 -3.66 -19.07 -14.97
N ARG A 120 -4.06 -20.30 -14.66
CA ARG A 120 -4.78 -21.21 -15.56
C ARG A 120 -6.27 -20.93 -15.42
N TRP A 121 -6.94 -20.64 -16.52
CA TRP A 121 -8.32 -20.15 -16.48
C TRP A 121 -9.24 -20.95 -17.42
N PRO A 122 -10.32 -21.56 -16.90
CA PRO A 122 -11.35 -22.17 -17.73
C PRO A 122 -12.32 -21.11 -18.26
N LEU A 123 -12.67 -21.22 -19.54
CA LEU A 123 -13.66 -20.35 -20.15
C LEU A 123 -15.06 -20.74 -19.67
N VAL A 124 -15.81 -19.75 -19.16
CA VAL A 124 -17.25 -19.91 -18.92
C VAL A 124 -17.97 -19.78 -20.27
N GLU A 125 -18.53 -20.88 -20.75
CA GLU A 125 -19.19 -20.96 -22.06
C GLU A 125 -20.66 -20.55 -22.00
N LYS A 126 -21.31 -20.79 -20.86
CA LYS A 126 -22.71 -20.39 -20.62
C LYS A 126 -22.88 -19.90 -19.20
N VAL A 127 -23.75 -18.90 -19.06
CA VAL A 127 -24.18 -18.33 -17.78
C VAL A 127 -25.70 -18.33 -17.80
N ALA A 128 -26.34 -18.81 -16.74
CA ALA A 128 -27.79 -18.79 -16.61
C ALA A 128 -28.32 -17.35 -16.45
N ASP A 129 -29.56 -17.10 -16.87
CA ASP A 129 -30.14 -15.75 -16.92
C ASP A 129 -30.30 -15.09 -15.54
N ASP A 130 -30.37 -15.90 -14.47
CA ASP A 130 -30.50 -15.46 -13.08
C ASP A 130 -29.16 -15.27 -12.36
N VAL A 131 -28.04 -15.25 -13.11
CA VAL A 131 -26.69 -15.10 -12.58
C VAL A 131 -26.17 -13.69 -12.85
N GLU A 132 -25.70 -13.05 -11.79
CA GLU A 132 -24.95 -11.81 -11.86
C GLU A 132 -23.51 -12.08 -12.33
N VAL A 133 -23.05 -11.37 -13.35
CA VAL A 133 -21.66 -11.45 -13.85
C VAL A 133 -20.88 -10.27 -13.29
N LEU A 134 -20.09 -10.56 -12.26
CA LEU A 134 -19.36 -9.57 -11.48
C LEU A 134 -18.05 -9.18 -12.17
N LEU A 135 -17.34 -10.16 -12.75
CA LEU A 135 -16.07 -9.96 -13.43
C LEU A 135 -16.04 -10.73 -14.74
N THR A 136 -15.33 -10.20 -15.72
CA THR A 136 -15.09 -10.84 -17.02
C THR A 136 -13.61 -10.83 -17.37
N ALA A 137 -13.22 -11.63 -18.35
CA ALA A 137 -11.96 -11.48 -19.06
C ALA A 137 -12.17 -11.84 -20.53
N ASN A 138 -11.37 -11.23 -21.40
CA ASN A 138 -11.48 -11.46 -22.85
C ASN A 138 -10.61 -12.62 -23.28
N SER A 139 -11.17 -13.55 -24.05
CA SER A 139 -10.43 -14.59 -24.77
C SER A 139 -10.95 -14.68 -26.19
N ALA A 140 -10.04 -14.62 -27.17
CA ALA A 140 -10.39 -14.68 -28.59
C ALA A 140 -11.55 -13.74 -28.99
N PHE A 141 -11.48 -12.47 -28.53
CA PHE A 141 -12.48 -11.43 -28.78
C PHE A 141 -13.86 -11.65 -28.15
N THR A 142 -13.99 -12.61 -27.23
CA THR A 142 -15.22 -12.87 -26.47
C THR A 142 -14.97 -12.62 -24.99
N ASP A 143 -15.87 -11.88 -24.34
CA ASP A 143 -15.82 -11.72 -22.89
C ASP A 143 -16.48 -12.91 -22.22
N HIS A 144 -15.72 -13.60 -21.37
CA HIS A 144 -16.19 -14.71 -20.57
C HIS A 144 -16.27 -14.28 -19.11
N ALA A 145 -17.25 -14.82 -18.37
CA ALA A 145 -17.33 -14.59 -16.93
C ALA A 145 -16.10 -15.17 -16.22
N VAL A 146 -15.60 -14.44 -15.23
CA VAL A 146 -14.50 -14.83 -14.35
C VAL A 146 -15.00 -14.97 -12.92
N ALA A 147 -15.91 -14.08 -12.50
CA ALA A 147 -16.59 -14.20 -11.23
C ALA A 147 -18.08 -13.94 -11.38
N THR A 148 -18.87 -14.75 -10.71
CA THR A 148 -20.34 -14.70 -10.77
C THR A 148 -20.95 -14.83 -9.39
N TRP A 149 -22.18 -14.35 -9.25
CA TRP A 149 -23.02 -14.56 -8.08
C TRP A 149 -24.42 -14.97 -8.52
N ARG A 150 -24.94 -16.07 -7.97
CA ARG A 150 -26.31 -16.53 -8.22
C ARG A 150 -27.13 -16.41 -6.95
N PRO A 151 -27.90 -15.32 -6.76
CA PRO A 151 -28.68 -15.09 -5.55
C PRO A 151 -29.63 -16.24 -5.21
N LEU A 152 -30.24 -16.87 -6.23
CA LEU A 152 -31.22 -17.94 -6.07
C LEU A 152 -30.64 -19.18 -5.37
N THR A 153 -29.41 -19.57 -5.71
CA THR A 153 -28.74 -20.75 -5.12
C THR A 153 -27.75 -20.37 -4.03
N ARG A 154 -27.51 -19.08 -3.80
CA ARG A 154 -26.52 -18.56 -2.84
C ARG A 154 -25.09 -19.04 -3.14
N MET A 155 -24.78 -19.28 -4.42
CA MET A 155 -23.46 -19.70 -4.87
C MET A 155 -22.79 -18.61 -5.71
N ALA A 156 -21.54 -18.30 -5.39
CA ALA A 156 -20.65 -17.49 -6.20
C ALA A 156 -19.50 -18.34 -6.74
N THR A 157 -18.97 -17.95 -7.90
CA THR A 157 -17.74 -18.51 -8.44
C THR A 157 -16.70 -17.42 -8.65
N LEU A 158 -15.43 -17.77 -8.48
CA LEU A 158 -14.26 -17.09 -9.00
C LEU A 158 -13.42 -18.16 -9.70
N THR A 159 -13.41 -18.19 -11.04
CA THR A 159 -12.81 -19.28 -11.82
C THR A 159 -11.27 -19.22 -11.89
N LEU A 160 -10.67 -18.34 -11.09
CA LEU A 160 -9.23 -18.19 -10.89
C LEU A 160 -8.84 -18.77 -9.52
N GLY A 161 -7.56 -18.99 -9.28
CA GLY A 161 -7.02 -19.69 -8.11
C GLY A 161 -6.52 -21.09 -8.43
N SER A 162 -5.89 -21.32 -9.58
CA SER A 162 -5.36 -22.65 -9.93
C SER A 162 -3.93 -22.90 -9.47
N THR A 163 -3.21 -21.86 -9.05
CA THR A 163 -1.80 -21.94 -8.64
C THR A 163 -1.59 -21.31 -7.27
N THR A 164 -0.59 -21.78 -6.52
CA THR A 164 -0.16 -21.15 -5.25
C THR A 164 0.22 -19.69 -5.45
N ALA A 165 0.88 -19.37 -6.58
CA ALA A 165 1.25 -18.00 -6.92
C ALA A 165 0.03 -17.06 -7.03
N THR A 166 -1.13 -17.57 -7.47
CA THR A 166 -2.38 -16.79 -7.47
C THR A 166 -2.83 -16.45 -6.04
N TYR A 167 -2.75 -17.41 -5.11
CA TYR A 167 -3.14 -17.21 -3.71
C TYR A 167 -2.20 -16.26 -2.95
N ASP A 168 -0.93 -16.19 -3.37
CA ASP A 168 0.07 -15.27 -2.85
C ASP A 168 -0.05 -13.85 -3.45
N ASP A 169 -0.81 -13.68 -4.54
CA ASP A 169 -1.01 -12.37 -5.17
C ASP A 169 -1.93 -11.47 -4.30
N PRO A 170 -1.44 -10.30 -3.84
CA PRO A 170 -2.24 -9.42 -2.99
C PRO A 170 -3.53 -8.91 -3.65
N ALA A 171 -3.52 -8.71 -4.97
CA ALA A 171 -4.69 -8.22 -5.69
C ALA A 171 -5.76 -9.31 -5.82
N PHE A 172 -5.35 -10.57 -5.99
CA PHE A 172 -6.27 -11.71 -5.90
C PHE A 172 -6.91 -11.81 -4.52
N GLY A 173 -6.11 -11.67 -3.45
CA GLY A 173 -6.65 -11.69 -2.09
C GLY A 173 -7.66 -10.57 -1.82
N ARG A 174 -7.36 -9.34 -2.26
CA ARG A 174 -8.31 -8.21 -2.18
C ARG A 174 -9.60 -8.50 -2.95
N LEU A 175 -9.50 -9.13 -4.12
CA LEU A 175 -10.66 -9.53 -4.92
C LEU A 175 -11.55 -10.55 -4.19
N VAL A 176 -10.95 -11.56 -3.55
CA VAL A 176 -11.68 -12.54 -2.73
C VAL A 176 -12.45 -11.86 -1.60
N VAL A 177 -11.82 -10.92 -0.89
CA VAL A 177 -12.47 -10.14 0.19
C VAL A 177 -13.67 -9.34 -0.34
N ARG A 178 -13.53 -8.69 -1.51
CA ARG A 178 -14.62 -7.94 -2.14
C ARG A 178 -15.77 -8.83 -2.57
N LEU A 179 -15.48 -10.00 -3.13
CA LEU A 179 -16.50 -10.99 -3.48
C LEU A 179 -17.23 -11.49 -2.23
N LEU A 180 -16.51 -11.75 -1.13
CA LEU A 180 -17.14 -12.11 0.14
C LEU A 180 -18.07 -11.02 0.67
N ARG A 181 -17.65 -9.74 0.61
CA ARG A 181 -18.52 -8.61 0.95
C ARG A 181 -19.78 -8.59 0.08
N ARG A 182 -19.63 -8.76 -1.25
CA ARG A 182 -20.75 -8.78 -2.20
C ARG A 182 -21.76 -9.88 -1.86
N VAL A 183 -21.33 -11.12 -1.66
CA VAL A 183 -22.26 -12.24 -1.37
C VAL A 183 -22.91 -12.13 0.01
N LEU A 184 -22.27 -11.43 0.94
CA LEU A 184 -22.84 -11.06 2.25
C LEU A 184 -23.78 -9.84 2.18
N GLY A 185 -23.98 -9.24 1.00
CA GLY A 185 -24.84 -8.08 0.82
C GLY A 185 -24.28 -6.78 1.42
N ARG A 186 -22.96 -6.69 1.59
CA ARG A 186 -22.29 -5.50 2.13
C ARG A 186 -21.93 -4.55 0.99
N THR A 187 -22.19 -3.28 1.22
CA THR A 187 -21.80 -2.18 0.32
C THR A 187 -20.97 -1.15 1.08
N ASP A 188 -20.23 -0.36 0.34
CA ASP A 188 -19.50 0.80 0.84
C ASP A 188 -20.50 1.90 1.25
N GLY A 189 -20.05 2.75 2.17
CA GLY A 189 -20.79 3.96 2.57
C GLY A 189 -20.61 5.11 1.57
N PRO A 190 -21.15 6.30 1.89
CA PRO A 190 -20.85 7.51 1.12
C PRO A 190 -19.34 7.82 1.14
N PRO A 191 -18.84 8.65 0.20
CA PRO A 191 -17.44 9.05 0.18
C PRO A 191 -16.97 9.65 1.51
N VAL A 192 -15.74 9.31 1.91
CA VAL A 192 -15.09 9.83 3.11
C VAL A 192 -14.74 11.30 2.90
N ARG A 193 -15.27 12.18 3.76
CA ARG A 193 -15.06 13.63 3.68
C ARG A 193 -13.74 13.99 4.35
N ALA A 194 -12.71 14.25 3.55
CA ALA A 194 -11.38 14.61 4.01
C ALA A 194 -11.27 16.12 4.31
N GLY A 195 -10.72 16.45 5.48
CA GLY A 195 -10.25 17.77 5.87
C GLY A 195 -8.73 17.85 5.78
N MET A 196 -8.18 18.85 5.11
CA MET A 196 -6.72 19.06 5.03
C MET A 196 -6.26 20.08 6.07
N LEU A 197 -5.34 19.69 6.95
CA LEU A 197 -4.68 20.59 7.89
C LEU A 197 -3.28 20.94 7.38
N GLY A 198 -3.13 22.15 6.84
CA GLY A 198 -1.95 22.61 6.10
C GLY A 198 -2.12 22.41 4.59
N TYR A 199 -2.35 23.48 3.84
CA TYR A 199 -2.57 23.43 2.38
C TYR A 199 -1.35 23.96 1.62
N GLY A 200 -0.18 23.36 1.91
CA GLY A 200 1.06 23.60 1.16
C GLY A 200 1.11 22.81 -0.16
N ALA A 201 2.30 22.68 -0.75
CA ALA A 201 2.50 21.90 -1.98
C ALA A 201 2.00 20.45 -1.84
N ILE A 202 2.39 19.78 -0.75
CA ILE A 202 1.95 18.41 -0.45
C ILE A 202 0.46 18.34 -0.14
N GLY A 203 -0.10 19.35 0.55
CA GLY A 203 -1.55 19.47 0.75
C GLY A 203 -2.32 19.55 -0.58
N HIS A 204 -1.78 20.25 -1.58
CA HIS A 204 -2.33 20.29 -2.93
C HIS A 204 -2.22 18.93 -3.65
N GLU A 205 -1.09 18.23 -3.53
CA GLU A 205 -0.93 16.87 -4.07
C GLU A 205 -1.93 15.88 -3.46
N HIS A 206 -2.16 15.94 -2.15
CA HIS A 206 -3.22 15.17 -1.50
C HIS A 206 -4.61 15.55 -2.03
N ALA A 207 -4.90 16.84 -2.24
CA ALA A 207 -6.18 17.28 -2.79
C ALA A 207 -6.43 16.72 -4.20
N LEU A 208 -5.39 16.73 -5.05
CA LEU A 208 -5.43 16.07 -6.36
C LEU A 208 -5.68 14.56 -6.22
N ALA A 209 -4.94 13.89 -5.35
CA ALA A 209 -5.07 12.46 -5.13
C ALA A 209 -6.45 12.07 -4.58
N ILE A 210 -7.01 12.88 -3.67
CA ILE A 210 -8.39 12.74 -3.17
C ILE A 210 -9.38 12.86 -4.33
N GLY A 211 -9.28 13.92 -5.15
CA GLY A 211 -10.19 14.15 -6.28
C GLY A 211 -10.13 13.06 -7.36
N LEU A 212 -9.00 12.34 -7.45
CA LEU A 212 -8.80 11.22 -8.37
C LEU A 212 -9.16 9.85 -7.75
N THR A 213 -9.53 9.79 -6.47
CA THR A 213 -9.81 8.53 -5.76
C THR A 213 -11.29 8.40 -5.47
N GLU A 214 -11.95 7.44 -6.13
CA GLU A 214 -13.31 7.05 -5.82
C GLU A 214 -13.49 6.73 -4.33
N GLY A 215 -14.52 7.29 -3.69
CA GLY A 215 -14.81 7.06 -2.27
C GLY A 215 -14.10 8.04 -1.33
N LEU A 216 -13.30 8.99 -1.84
CA LEU A 216 -12.81 10.14 -1.08
C LEU A 216 -13.40 11.45 -1.64
N GLN A 217 -13.52 12.44 -0.78
CA GLN A 217 -13.93 13.80 -1.17
C GLN A 217 -13.17 14.83 -0.34
N LEU A 218 -12.60 15.86 -0.96
CA LEU A 218 -12.05 17.00 -0.23
C LEU A 218 -13.22 17.88 0.22
N ALA A 219 -13.49 17.92 1.53
CA ALA A 219 -14.62 18.63 2.09
C ALA A 219 -14.23 19.94 2.79
N ALA A 220 -13.04 19.98 3.36
CA ALA A 220 -12.54 21.16 4.06
C ALA A 220 -11.01 21.29 3.95
N VAL A 221 -10.51 22.52 4.08
CA VAL A 221 -9.09 22.83 4.24
C VAL A 221 -8.90 23.83 5.38
N CYS A 222 -7.76 23.75 6.04
CA CYS A 222 -7.32 24.70 7.05
C CYS A 222 -5.89 25.13 6.74
N ASP A 223 -5.66 26.43 6.65
CA ASP A 223 -4.31 27.00 6.63
C ASP A 223 -4.35 28.41 7.24
N THR A 224 -3.27 28.77 7.93
CA THR A 224 -3.11 30.10 8.51
C THR A 224 -2.93 31.19 7.44
N ASP A 225 -2.46 30.81 6.25
CA ASP A 225 -2.37 31.71 5.09
C ASP A 225 -3.68 31.68 4.27
N PRO A 226 -4.47 32.77 4.25
CA PRO A 226 -5.72 32.81 3.50
C PRO A 226 -5.54 32.56 2.00
N LEU A 227 -4.36 32.86 1.42
CA LEU A 227 -4.09 32.61 0.00
C LEU A 227 -4.08 31.12 -0.33
N ARG A 228 -3.69 30.26 0.62
CA ARG A 228 -3.72 28.81 0.45
C ARG A 228 -5.13 28.25 0.51
N VAL A 229 -5.97 28.82 1.37
CA VAL A 229 -7.40 28.50 1.40
C VAL A 229 -8.08 28.92 0.08
N ASP A 230 -7.74 30.09 -0.45
CA ASP A 230 -8.25 30.54 -1.74
C ASP A 230 -7.76 29.67 -2.91
N ALA A 231 -6.50 29.20 -2.88
CA ALA A 231 -5.97 28.24 -3.85
C ALA A 231 -6.74 26.90 -3.80
N ALA A 232 -7.06 26.40 -2.61
CA ALA A 232 -7.89 25.21 -2.45
C ALA A 232 -9.29 25.39 -3.03
N ARG A 233 -9.92 26.56 -2.83
CA ARG A 233 -11.23 26.89 -3.42
C ARG A 233 -11.19 27.01 -4.94
N ALA A 234 -10.08 27.50 -5.49
CA ALA A 234 -9.90 27.52 -6.94
C ALA A 234 -9.84 26.10 -7.53
N PHE A 235 -9.28 25.14 -6.79
CA PHE A 235 -9.24 23.72 -7.17
C PHE A 235 -10.59 23.00 -6.92
N ALA A 236 -11.20 23.23 -5.76
CA ALA A 236 -12.45 22.62 -5.32
C ALA A 236 -13.41 23.73 -4.82
N PRO A 237 -14.29 24.28 -5.69
CA PRO A 237 -15.11 25.45 -5.36
C PRO A 237 -15.99 25.32 -4.11
N ASP A 238 -16.44 24.10 -3.81
CA ASP A 238 -17.33 23.82 -2.67
C ASP A 238 -16.58 23.51 -1.36
N VAL A 239 -15.24 23.58 -1.35
CA VAL A 239 -14.43 23.27 -0.17
C VAL A 239 -14.62 24.33 0.91
N ARG A 240 -14.89 23.87 2.14
CA ARG A 240 -14.93 24.77 3.30
C ARG A 240 -13.52 25.18 3.69
N GLY A 241 -13.33 26.46 4.00
CA GLY A 241 -12.04 27.00 4.41
C GLY A 241 -12.08 27.40 5.87
N HIS A 242 -11.10 26.93 6.64
CA HIS A 242 -10.92 27.24 8.05
C HIS A 242 -9.59 27.97 8.25
N ALA A 243 -9.52 28.87 9.22
CA ALA A 243 -8.28 29.57 9.59
C ALA A 243 -7.63 28.99 10.86
N ASP A 244 -8.40 28.26 11.67
CA ASP A 244 -7.94 27.58 12.87
C ASP A 244 -8.13 26.06 12.72
N GLY A 245 -7.16 25.29 13.21
CA GLY A 245 -7.20 23.84 13.13
C GLY A 245 -8.33 23.24 13.95
N ASP A 246 -8.66 23.80 15.13
CA ASP A 246 -9.76 23.31 15.96
C ASP A 246 -11.13 23.47 15.29
N ASP A 247 -11.31 24.53 14.50
CA ASP A 247 -12.53 24.73 13.69
C ASP A 247 -12.67 23.60 12.64
N LEU A 248 -11.56 23.19 12.02
CA LEU A 248 -11.56 22.03 11.11
C LEU A 248 -11.86 20.72 11.87
N LEU A 249 -11.28 20.51 13.04
CA LEU A 249 -11.48 19.28 13.82
C LEU A 249 -12.92 19.13 14.32
N THR A 250 -13.60 20.24 14.59
CA THR A 250 -14.99 20.28 15.05
C THR A 250 -16.03 20.34 13.92
N ASP A 251 -15.60 20.37 12.66
CA ASP A 251 -16.49 20.34 11.49
C ASP A 251 -17.16 18.95 11.35
N ASP A 252 -18.48 18.88 11.58
CA ASP A 252 -19.31 17.67 11.39
C ASP A 252 -19.32 17.18 9.92
N GLY A 253 -18.88 18.04 9.01
CA GLY A 253 -18.69 17.78 7.60
C GLY A 253 -17.38 17.08 7.23
N VAL A 254 -16.55 16.70 8.21
CA VAL A 254 -15.25 16.03 8.04
C VAL A 254 -15.26 14.67 8.75
N ASP A 255 -14.79 13.62 8.10
CA ASP A 255 -14.67 12.25 8.63
C ASP A 255 -13.20 11.82 8.86
N LEU A 256 -12.31 12.42 8.08
CA LEU A 256 -10.88 12.10 8.00
C LEU A 256 -10.08 13.42 7.98
N VAL A 257 -9.04 13.54 8.80
CA VAL A 257 -8.11 14.67 8.76
C VAL A 257 -6.78 14.22 8.16
N ILE A 258 -6.26 14.96 7.19
CA ILE A 258 -4.89 14.82 6.70
C ILE A 258 -4.04 15.90 7.34
N VAL A 259 -3.07 15.50 8.16
CA VAL A 259 -2.13 16.39 8.85
C VAL A 259 -0.90 16.57 7.98
N SER A 260 -0.77 17.75 7.36
CA SER A 260 0.36 18.17 6.51
C SER A 260 1.04 19.43 7.08
N THR A 261 1.16 19.47 8.42
CA THR A 261 1.85 20.54 9.16
C THR A 261 3.34 20.19 9.34
N PRO A 262 4.15 21.06 9.97
CA PRO A 262 5.53 20.69 10.28
C PRO A 262 5.63 19.51 11.28
N PRO A 263 6.67 18.65 11.18
CA PRO A 263 6.72 17.35 11.87
C PRO A 263 6.63 17.41 13.39
N ASN A 264 7.24 18.42 14.01
CA ASN A 264 7.19 18.64 15.45
C ASN A 264 5.76 18.89 15.99
N THR A 265 4.78 19.14 15.13
CA THR A 265 3.37 19.32 15.52
C THR A 265 2.48 18.11 15.22
N HIS A 266 2.98 17.10 14.50
CA HIS A 266 2.18 15.97 14.02
C HIS A 266 1.46 15.25 15.16
N ALA A 267 2.18 14.89 16.22
CA ALA A 267 1.63 14.09 17.32
C ALA A 267 0.46 14.80 18.02
N ASP A 268 0.56 16.11 18.24
CA ASP A 268 -0.51 16.89 18.87
C ASP A 268 -1.77 16.92 17.99
N TRP A 269 -1.61 17.24 16.70
CA TRP A 269 -2.72 17.30 15.76
C TRP A 269 -3.39 15.95 15.54
N VAL A 270 -2.62 14.88 15.45
CA VAL A 270 -3.15 13.52 15.34
C VAL A 270 -3.98 13.16 16.56
N LEU A 271 -3.46 13.39 17.77
CA LEU A 271 -4.17 13.09 19.01
C LEU A 271 -5.48 13.89 19.12
N ARG A 272 -5.45 15.18 18.79
CA ARG A 272 -6.64 16.05 18.81
C ARG A 272 -7.69 15.62 17.78
N ALA A 273 -7.27 15.26 16.56
CA ALA A 273 -8.18 14.78 15.53
C ALA A 273 -8.84 13.45 15.92
N LEU A 274 -8.07 12.51 16.47
CA LEU A 274 -8.61 11.23 16.98
C LEU A 274 -9.58 11.46 18.14
N GLN A 275 -9.27 12.37 19.08
CA GLN A 275 -10.17 12.76 20.16
C GLN A 275 -11.47 13.40 19.66
N ALA A 276 -11.42 14.13 18.54
CA ALA A 276 -12.59 14.68 17.86
C ALA A 276 -13.37 13.63 17.03
N GLY A 277 -12.99 12.34 17.12
CA GLY A 277 -13.68 11.25 16.43
C GLY A 277 -13.36 11.14 14.94
N LYS A 278 -12.26 11.75 14.47
CA LYS A 278 -11.86 11.75 13.05
C LYS A 278 -10.77 10.72 12.80
N SER A 279 -10.87 9.96 11.71
CA SER A 279 -9.73 9.18 11.23
C SER A 279 -8.59 10.12 10.79
N VAL A 280 -7.35 9.64 10.76
CA VAL A 280 -6.18 10.49 10.49
C VAL A 280 -5.23 9.87 9.47
N VAL A 281 -4.84 10.66 8.48
CA VAL A 281 -3.58 10.49 7.74
C VAL A 281 -2.61 11.54 8.24
N VAL A 282 -1.37 11.16 8.51
CA VAL A 282 -0.31 12.09 8.89
C VAL A 282 0.85 11.99 7.93
N GLU A 283 1.40 13.15 7.57
CA GLU A 283 2.59 13.23 6.75
C GLU A 283 3.81 12.57 7.40
N LYS A 284 4.81 12.27 6.57
CA LYS A 284 6.12 11.84 7.06
C LYS A 284 6.90 13.04 7.64
N PRO A 285 7.80 12.79 8.61
CA PRO A 285 7.88 11.60 9.45
C PRO A 285 6.64 11.49 10.37
N PHE A 286 6.29 10.28 10.79
CA PHE A 286 5.10 10.02 11.62
C PHE A 286 5.02 10.95 12.85
N CYS A 287 6.13 11.10 13.56
CA CYS A 287 6.35 12.01 14.68
C CYS A 287 7.86 12.03 15.00
N ILE A 288 8.27 12.66 16.10
CA ILE A 288 9.69 12.80 16.46
C ILE A 288 10.16 11.67 17.38
N THR A 289 9.29 11.18 18.26
CA THR A 289 9.65 10.15 19.25
C THR A 289 8.79 8.90 19.15
N VAL A 290 9.34 7.76 19.58
CA VAL A 290 8.59 6.51 19.70
C VAL A 290 7.44 6.63 20.69
N GLU A 291 7.62 7.37 21.78
CA GLU A 291 6.55 7.60 22.76
C GLU A 291 5.35 8.34 22.14
N GLU A 292 5.59 9.35 21.31
CA GLU A 292 4.53 9.99 20.54
C GLU A 292 3.83 9.03 19.58
N ALA A 293 4.58 8.18 18.89
CA ALA A 293 4.01 7.18 17.98
C ALA A 293 3.09 6.21 18.74
N ASP A 294 3.55 5.71 19.89
CA ASP A 294 2.80 4.77 20.73
C ASP A 294 1.52 5.40 21.28
N ARG A 295 1.57 6.66 21.73
CA ARG A 295 0.36 7.39 22.17
C ARG A 295 -0.66 7.53 21.03
N GLN A 296 -0.22 7.89 19.83
CA GLN A 296 -1.11 8.04 18.67
C GLN A 296 -1.73 6.70 18.25
N ILE A 297 -0.94 5.63 18.22
CA ILE A 297 -1.40 4.27 17.89
C ILE A 297 -2.46 3.79 18.90
N ALA A 298 -2.18 3.97 20.20
CA ALA A 298 -3.12 3.60 21.25
C ALA A 298 -4.42 4.39 21.14
N ALA A 299 -4.35 5.72 20.96
CA ALA A 299 -5.52 6.57 20.80
C ALA A 299 -6.39 6.16 19.59
N ALA A 300 -5.78 5.84 18.46
CA ALA A 300 -6.51 5.39 17.27
C ALA A 300 -7.19 4.04 17.49
N ALA A 301 -6.49 3.10 18.14
CA ALA A 301 -7.05 1.79 18.49
C ALA A 301 -8.22 1.89 19.46
N ASP A 302 -8.09 2.72 20.52
CA ASP A 302 -9.13 2.94 21.52
C ASP A 302 -10.39 3.58 20.92
N ALA A 303 -10.21 4.53 20.00
CA ALA A 303 -11.30 5.16 19.26
C ALA A 303 -11.89 4.27 18.15
N GLY A 304 -11.18 3.20 17.75
CA GLY A 304 -11.53 2.36 16.60
C GLY A 304 -11.49 3.13 15.27
N LEU A 305 -10.59 4.10 15.15
CA LEU A 305 -10.41 4.98 13.99
C LEU A 305 -9.18 4.58 13.18
N THR A 306 -9.17 4.93 11.89
CA THR A 306 -8.00 4.71 11.04
C THR A 306 -6.93 5.73 11.36
N LEU A 307 -5.69 5.25 11.54
CA LEU A 307 -4.47 6.05 11.54
C LEU A 307 -3.53 5.49 10.47
N ALA A 308 -3.02 6.35 9.60
CA ALA A 308 -2.06 5.96 8.58
C ALA A 308 -1.01 7.06 8.38
N VAL A 309 0.22 6.66 8.09
CA VAL A 309 1.31 7.59 7.75
C VAL A 309 1.49 7.60 6.24
N TYR A 310 1.64 8.77 5.64
CA TYR A 310 1.79 8.91 4.19
C TYR A 310 3.20 8.52 3.72
N GLN A 311 3.50 7.22 3.75
CA GLN A 311 4.73 6.66 3.17
C GLN A 311 4.59 6.44 1.65
N ASN A 312 4.40 7.55 0.94
CA ASN A 312 4.12 7.58 -0.51
C ASN A 312 5.20 6.90 -1.37
N ARG A 313 6.46 6.98 -0.96
CA ARG A 313 7.59 6.40 -1.71
C ARG A 313 7.62 4.87 -1.73
N ARG A 314 6.78 4.16 -0.96
CA ARG A 314 6.61 2.70 -1.11
C ARG A 314 6.09 2.29 -2.48
N TRP A 315 5.56 3.24 -3.25
CA TRP A 315 5.07 3.04 -4.61
C TRP A 315 5.95 3.70 -5.68
N ASP A 316 7.15 4.17 -5.33
CA ASP A 316 8.12 4.61 -6.33
C ASP A 316 8.42 3.43 -7.29
N ALA A 317 8.42 3.72 -8.59
CA ALA A 317 8.42 2.71 -9.64
C ALA A 317 9.68 1.82 -9.63
N ASP A 318 10.82 2.42 -9.30
CA ASP A 318 12.09 1.74 -9.09
C ASP A 318 12.08 0.91 -7.80
N TYR A 319 11.59 1.46 -6.69
CA TYR A 319 11.48 0.73 -5.43
C TYR A 319 10.59 -0.52 -5.55
N LEU A 320 9.44 -0.40 -6.23
CA LEU A 320 8.56 -1.55 -6.50
C LEU A 320 9.27 -2.64 -7.33
N ALA A 321 10.14 -2.26 -8.27
CA ALA A 321 10.96 -3.20 -9.04
C ALA A 321 12.06 -3.85 -8.18
N VAL A 322 12.73 -3.09 -7.30
CA VAL A 322 13.67 -3.63 -6.30
C VAL A 322 12.97 -4.64 -5.39
N LYS A 323 11.83 -4.26 -4.82
CA LYS A 323 11.01 -5.11 -3.95
C LYS A 323 10.59 -6.40 -4.64
N ARG A 324 10.20 -6.33 -5.93
CA ARG A 324 9.89 -7.52 -6.73
C ARG A 324 11.13 -8.40 -6.96
N ALA A 325 12.30 -7.83 -7.24
CA ALA A 325 13.53 -8.60 -7.45
C ALA A 325 13.95 -9.35 -6.18
N VAL A 326 13.91 -8.68 -5.02
CA VAL A 326 14.22 -9.27 -3.71
C VAL A 326 13.21 -10.37 -3.36
N ARG A 327 11.91 -10.08 -3.40
CA ARG A 327 10.86 -11.07 -3.06
C ARG A 327 10.78 -12.23 -4.05
N GLY A 328 11.15 -12.00 -5.30
CA GLY A 328 11.24 -13.04 -6.33
C GLY A 328 12.45 -13.96 -6.18
N GLY A 329 13.31 -13.74 -5.17
CA GLY A 329 14.48 -14.57 -4.90
C GLY A 329 15.62 -14.40 -5.91
N ARG A 330 15.59 -13.36 -6.75
CA ARG A 330 16.60 -13.19 -7.83
C ARG A 330 18.01 -12.90 -7.30
N LEU A 331 18.11 -12.41 -6.07
CA LEU A 331 19.40 -12.16 -5.40
C LEU A 331 19.78 -13.31 -4.45
N GLY A 332 18.95 -14.35 -4.31
CA GLY A 332 19.08 -15.32 -3.23
C GLY A 332 18.77 -14.68 -1.87
N GLU A 333 19.53 -15.05 -0.84
CA GLU A 333 19.43 -14.46 0.50
C GLU A 333 20.17 -13.11 0.50
N VAL A 334 19.43 -12.02 0.68
CA VAL A 334 20.00 -10.66 0.78
C VAL A 334 20.67 -10.49 2.12
N PHE A 335 21.95 -10.08 2.11
CA PHE A 335 22.75 -9.87 3.32
C PHE A 335 23.25 -8.43 3.48
N HIS A 336 23.13 -7.59 2.44
CA HIS A 336 23.54 -6.19 2.49
C HIS A 336 22.62 -5.29 1.66
N VAL A 337 22.22 -4.14 2.19
CA VAL A 337 21.40 -3.14 1.50
C VAL A 337 21.94 -1.74 1.78
N GLU A 338 22.39 -1.01 0.77
CA GLU A 338 22.68 0.42 0.88
C GLU A 338 21.69 1.25 0.08
N THR A 339 21.31 2.39 0.66
CA THR A 339 20.54 3.42 -0.01
C THR A 339 21.18 4.79 0.19
N PHE A 340 21.11 5.62 -0.85
CA PHE A 340 21.72 6.95 -0.84
C PHE A 340 20.75 7.99 -1.40
N VAL A 341 20.78 9.19 -0.83
CA VAL A 341 20.09 10.38 -1.35
C VAL A 341 20.92 11.63 -1.13
N GLY A 342 20.82 12.55 -2.09
CA GLY A 342 21.50 13.85 -2.05
C GLY A 342 22.49 14.08 -3.20
N GLY A 343 23.23 15.16 -3.09
CA GLY A 343 24.08 15.73 -4.14
C GLY A 343 25.03 16.76 -3.56
N TYR A 344 25.36 17.80 -4.33
CA TYR A 344 26.15 18.94 -3.84
C TYR A 344 25.34 20.21 -4.06
N ASP A 345 24.39 20.47 -3.18
CA ASP A 345 23.45 21.57 -3.30
C ASP A 345 23.14 22.15 -1.91
N HIS A 346 22.83 23.44 -1.87
CA HIS A 346 22.42 24.10 -0.62
C HIS A 346 20.98 23.63 -0.25
N PRO A 347 20.71 23.23 1.00
CA PRO A 347 19.37 22.84 1.46
C PRO A 347 18.32 23.95 1.27
N CYS A 348 17.04 23.61 1.30
CA CYS A 348 16.01 24.63 1.12
C CYS A 348 15.94 25.64 2.29
N ASN A 349 15.57 26.89 2.02
CA ASN A 349 15.41 27.92 3.06
C ASN A 349 14.01 27.86 3.71
N PHE A 350 13.67 26.72 4.31
CA PHE A 350 12.37 26.51 4.96
C PHE A 350 12.48 25.64 6.21
N TRP A 351 11.36 25.37 6.90
CA TRP A 351 11.35 24.60 8.15
C TRP A 351 11.98 23.21 8.04
N HIS A 352 12.05 22.63 6.83
CA HIS A 352 12.72 21.35 6.56
C HIS A 352 14.19 21.39 6.97
N SER A 353 14.84 22.55 6.90
CA SER A 353 16.26 22.72 7.22
C SER A 353 16.51 23.16 8.66
N ASP A 354 15.45 23.23 9.48
CA ASP A 354 15.52 23.42 10.92
C ASP A 354 15.37 22.05 11.63
N ALA A 355 16.42 21.60 12.31
CA ALA A 355 16.47 20.31 12.98
C ALA A 355 15.47 20.21 14.14
N ASP A 356 15.17 21.31 14.84
CA ASP A 356 14.21 21.31 15.95
C ASP A 356 12.76 21.15 15.46
N VAL A 357 12.51 21.45 14.18
CA VAL A 357 11.20 21.32 13.54
C VAL A 357 11.08 20.02 12.75
N SER A 358 12.10 19.69 11.95
CA SER A 358 12.11 18.54 11.04
C SER A 358 12.55 17.22 11.68
N GLY A 359 13.28 17.28 12.80
CA GLY A 359 14.06 16.15 13.34
C GLY A 359 15.43 16.00 12.69
N GLY A 360 15.79 16.88 11.74
CA GLY A 360 17.05 16.85 11.02
C GLY A 360 17.03 15.92 9.80
N ALA A 361 18.16 15.86 9.08
CA ALA A 361 18.29 15.07 7.86
C ALA A 361 18.01 13.56 8.04
N ILE A 362 18.27 13.02 9.24
CA ILE A 362 17.93 11.63 9.59
C ILE A 362 16.42 11.42 9.51
N TYR A 363 15.60 12.38 9.93
CA TYR A 363 14.14 12.26 9.91
C TYR A 363 13.57 12.61 8.54
N ASP A 364 13.99 13.73 7.95
CA ASP A 364 13.38 14.25 6.72
C ASP A 364 13.52 13.27 5.53
N TRP A 365 14.74 12.78 5.29
CA TRP A 365 15.02 11.81 4.24
C TRP A 365 15.00 10.37 4.72
N GLY A 366 15.45 10.10 5.95
CA GLY A 366 15.44 8.75 6.49
C GLY A 366 14.02 8.21 6.67
N SER A 367 13.01 9.05 6.89
CA SER A 367 11.62 8.58 6.96
C SER A 367 11.15 7.86 5.69
N HIS A 368 11.78 8.13 4.55
CA HIS A 368 11.55 7.41 3.29
C HIS A 368 12.52 6.25 3.10
N TYR A 369 13.82 6.51 3.20
CA TYR A 369 14.86 5.55 2.80
C TYR A 369 15.05 4.43 3.83
N LEU A 370 14.91 4.75 5.12
CA LEU A 370 14.85 3.72 6.16
C LEU A 370 13.53 2.95 6.10
N ASP A 371 12.42 3.58 5.68
CA ASP A 371 11.15 2.86 5.46
C ASP A 371 11.29 1.80 4.35
N TRP A 372 11.99 2.12 3.24
CA TRP A 372 12.34 1.14 2.21
C TRP A 372 13.17 -0.01 2.76
N ILE A 373 14.23 0.28 3.52
CA ILE A 373 15.07 -0.76 4.13
C ILE A 373 14.22 -1.68 5.04
N LEU A 374 13.38 -1.11 5.90
CA LEU A 374 12.57 -1.86 6.86
C LEU A 374 11.40 -2.62 6.20
N ASP A 375 10.90 -2.18 5.05
CA ASP A 375 9.89 -2.89 4.25
C ASP A 375 10.49 -4.02 3.40
N LEU A 376 11.77 -3.91 3.00
CA LEU A 376 12.53 -5.00 2.39
C LEU A 376 12.97 -6.06 3.41
N LEU A 377 13.40 -5.62 4.60
CA LEU A 377 13.97 -6.45 5.65
C LEU A 377 13.02 -6.49 6.88
N PRO A 378 12.09 -7.47 6.95
CA PRO A 378 11.09 -7.55 8.02
C PRO A 378 11.67 -7.89 9.42
N GLN A 379 12.90 -8.37 9.51
CA GLN A 379 13.52 -8.85 10.74
C GLN A 379 13.76 -7.71 11.73
N PRO A 380 13.73 -7.96 13.05
CA PRO A 380 14.05 -6.92 14.03
C PRO A 380 15.45 -6.34 13.82
N VAL A 381 15.56 -5.02 14.01
CA VAL A 381 16.86 -4.32 14.04
C VAL A 381 17.44 -4.51 15.44
N GLU A 382 18.63 -5.07 15.53
CA GLU A 382 19.34 -5.32 16.78
C GLU A 382 20.01 -4.04 17.31
N TRP A 383 20.71 -3.33 16.43
CA TRP A 383 21.35 -2.06 16.78
C TRP A 383 21.48 -1.13 15.57
N VAL A 384 21.62 0.16 15.87
CA VAL A 384 21.84 1.24 14.91
C VAL A 384 23.09 2.03 15.33
N SER A 385 23.98 2.31 14.38
CA SER A 385 25.13 3.21 14.56
C SER A 385 25.06 4.33 13.54
N ALA A 386 25.25 5.58 13.96
CA ALA A 386 25.13 6.70 13.04
C ALA A 386 26.18 7.79 13.25
N THR A 387 26.46 8.55 12.19
CA THR A 387 27.35 9.70 12.22
C THR A 387 26.70 10.86 11.46
N ALA A 388 26.93 12.08 11.94
CA ALA A 388 26.44 13.31 11.33
C ALA A 388 27.57 14.35 11.23
N HIS A 389 27.59 15.11 10.14
CA HIS A 389 28.58 16.15 9.89
C HIS A 389 27.91 17.46 9.47
N LYS A 390 28.33 18.56 10.10
CA LYS A 390 28.03 19.93 9.72
C LYS A 390 29.33 20.63 9.30
N ARG A 391 29.45 21.07 8.04
CA ARG A 391 30.71 21.48 7.42
C ARG A 391 30.62 22.69 6.49
N VAL A 392 29.51 22.88 5.78
CA VAL A 392 29.39 23.93 4.74
C VAL A 392 28.19 24.83 5.00
N TRP A 393 26.99 24.27 5.18
CA TRP A 393 25.74 25.05 5.17
C TRP A 393 25.37 25.58 6.56
N HIS A 394 26.20 26.44 7.15
CA HIS A 394 26.05 26.88 8.55
C HIS A 394 24.88 27.83 8.83
N ASP A 395 24.18 28.29 7.80
CA ASP A 395 22.96 29.09 7.89
C ASP A 395 21.71 28.26 8.21
N VAL A 396 21.79 26.93 8.09
CA VAL A 396 20.74 25.98 8.49
C VAL A 396 21.24 25.04 9.60
N THR A 397 20.35 24.42 10.37
CA THR A 397 20.73 23.62 11.55
C THR A 397 20.89 22.12 11.27
N ASN A 398 20.24 21.59 10.22
CA ASN A 398 20.39 20.18 9.82
C ASN A 398 21.84 19.81 9.50
N ALA A 399 22.26 18.57 9.76
CA ALA A 399 23.57 18.08 9.32
C ALA A 399 23.64 18.00 7.79
N ASP A 400 24.78 18.38 7.22
CA ASP A 400 25.01 18.38 5.76
C ASP A 400 25.29 16.95 5.23
N HIS A 401 25.70 16.03 6.11
CA HIS A 401 25.93 14.63 5.78
C HIS A 401 25.58 13.75 6.98
N THR A 402 24.80 12.70 6.74
CA THR A 402 24.44 11.71 7.76
C THR A 402 24.55 10.32 7.19
N ARG A 403 25.14 9.40 7.96
CA ARG A 403 25.22 7.98 7.65
C ARG A 403 24.68 7.17 8.81
N VAL A 404 23.78 6.24 8.52
CA VAL A 404 23.08 5.37 9.47
C VAL A 404 23.30 3.92 9.05
N LEU A 405 23.93 3.14 9.92
CA LEU A 405 24.15 1.70 9.78
C LEU A 405 23.16 0.95 10.69
N LEU A 406 22.52 -0.07 10.14
CA LEU A 406 21.59 -0.97 10.82
C LEU A 406 22.16 -2.38 10.78
N HIS A 407 22.05 -3.09 11.89
CA HIS A 407 22.29 -4.52 11.97
C HIS A 407 21.02 -5.22 12.44
N PHE A 408 20.63 -6.26 11.73
CA PHE A 408 19.42 -7.03 11.99
C PHE A 408 19.74 -8.26 12.83
N THR A 409 18.75 -8.80 13.55
CA THR A 409 18.94 -9.94 14.46
C THR A 409 19.37 -11.23 13.77
N ASP A 410 19.20 -11.33 12.45
CA ASP A 410 19.64 -12.44 11.61
C ASP A 410 21.00 -12.19 10.94
N GLY A 411 21.67 -11.07 11.27
CA GLY A 411 23.01 -10.73 10.79
C GLY A 411 23.06 -9.96 9.47
N VAL A 412 21.90 -9.63 8.87
CA VAL A 412 21.85 -8.74 7.71
C VAL A 412 22.28 -7.33 8.11
N GLU A 413 23.00 -6.63 7.23
CA GLU A 413 23.40 -5.23 7.43
C GLU A 413 22.71 -4.32 6.40
N ALA A 414 22.43 -3.08 6.82
CA ALA A 414 21.94 -2.06 5.90
C ALA A 414 22.49 -0.67 6.22
N GLU A 415 22.68 0.16 5.19
CA GLU A 415 23.15 1.54 5.32
C GLU A 415 22.19 2.51 4.63
N PHE A 416 21.89 3.61 5.30
CA PHE A 416 21.28 4.80 4.73
C PHE A 416 22.25 5.97 4.80
N THR A 417 22.50 6.64 3.68
CA THR A 417 23.29 7.86 3.62
C THR A 417 22.51 9.01 2.98
N HIS A 418 22.45 10.15 3.67
CA HIS A 418 22.05 11.43 3.12
C HIS A 418 23.25 12.38 3.05
N SER A 419 23.39 13.14 1.96
CA SER A 419 24.48 14.11 1.83
C SER A 419 24.15 15.26 0.89
N ASP A 420 24.23 16.48 1.41
CA ASP A 420 24.19 17.75 0.65
C ASP A 420 25.59 18.18 0.15
N LEU A 421 26.63 17.38 0.48
CA LEU A 421 28.03 17.62 0.10
C LEU A 421 28.61 16.56 -0.86
N ALA A 422 27.77 15.69 -1.41
CA ALA A 422 28.16 14.61 -2.30
C ALA A 422 28.33 15.09 -3.75
N ALA A 423 29.47 15.71 -4.05
CA ALA A 423 29.88 15.97 -5.43
C ALA A 423 30.11 14.67 -6.23
N ALA A 424 30.46 13.58 -5.54
CA ALA A 424 30.42 12.23 -6.06
C ALA A 424 29.33 11.45 -5.32
N ARG A 425 28.30 11.04 -6.05
CA ARG A 425 27.14 10.33 -5.50
C ARG A 425 27.41 8.82 -5.43
N LYS A 426 26.92 8.17 -4.37
CA LYS A 426 26.73 6.71 -4.36
C LYS A 426 25.52 6.34 -5.25
N PRO A 427 25.41 5.08 -5.71
CA PRO A 427 24.17 4.58 -6.30
C PRO A 427 22.97 4.78 -5.37
N LYS A 428 21.78 5.05 -5.91
CA LYS A 428 20.53 5.19 -5.13
C LYS A 428 20.20 3.91 -4.37
N PHE A 429 20.42 2.76 -5.01
CA PHE A 429 20.28 1.42 -4.43
C PHE A 429 21.54 0.59 -4.69
N TYR A 430 21.99 -0.15 -3.68
CA TYR A 430 23.04 -1.16 -3.83
C TYR A 430 22.74 -2.34 -2.92
N LEU A 431 22.36 -3.48 -3.48
CA LEU A 431 21.96 -4.66 -2.73
C LEU A 431 22.84 -5.85 -3.10
N LEU A 432 23.24 -6.64 -2.10
CA LEU A 432 23.98 -7.88 -2.28
C LEU A 432 23.21 -9.05 -1.69
N GLY A 433 23.14 -10.13 -2.44
CA GLY A 433 22.64 -11.41 -1.96
C GLY A 433 23.49 -12.58 -2.43
N THR A 434 23.19 -13.77 -1.93
CA THR A 434 23.99 -14.98 -2.16
C THR A 434 24.02 -15.46 -3.62
N GLN A 435 23.12 -14.97 -4.48
CA GLN A 435 23.01 -15.35 -5.89
C GLN A 435 23.14 -14.18 -6.87
N GLY A 436 23.40 -12.97 -6.38
CA GLY A 436 23.58 -11.81 -7.25
C GLY A 436 23.56 -10.48 -6.51
N ALA A 437 23.58 -9.40 -7.28
CA ALA A 437 23.51 -8.04 -6.78
C ALA A 437 22.52 -7.21 -7.58
N LEU A 438 22.02 -6.13 -6.99
CA LEU A 438 21.20 -5.13 -7.67
C LEU A 438 21.82 -3.75 -7.45
N VAL A 439 22.00 -3.00 -8.53
CA VAL A 439 22.47 -1.61 -8.49
C VAL A 439 21.41 -0.71 -9.12
N GLY A 440 21.09 0.39 -8.44
CA GLY A 440 20.20 1.44 -8.92
C GLY A 440 20.95 2.75 -9.09
N ASP A 441 21.24 3.14 -10.34
CA ASP A 441 21.97 4.37 -10.64
C ASP A 441 21.02 5.55 -10.85
N TRP A 442 21.44 6.74 -10.40
CA TRP A 442 20.68 7.97 -10.61
C TRP A 442 20.50 8.29 -12.09
N GLN A 443 19.26 8.57 -12.50
CA GLN A 443 18.96 9.11 -13.82
C GLN A 443 18.69 10.62 -13.71
N GLN A 444 19.11 11.38 -14.72
CA GLN A 444 18.57 12.72 -14.95
C GLN A 444 17.43 12.59 -15.95
N GLU A 445 16.21 12.46 -15.44
CA GLU A 445 15.03 12.50 -16.29
C GLU A 445 14.69 13.95 -16.66
N ARG A 446 14.47 14.17 -17.96
CA ARG A 446 13.96 15.42 -18.52
C ARG A 446 12.56 15.16 -19.04
N ILE A 447 11.56 15.83 -18.45
CA ILE A 447 10.23 15.87 -19.05
C ILE A 447 10.18 17.05 -20.00
N VAL A 448 9.97 16.75 -21.27
CA VAL A 448 9.67 17.76 -22.28
C VAL A 448 8.16 17.70 -22.51
N SER A 449 7.43 18.62 -21.89
CA SER A 449 5.99 18.74 -22.11
C SER A 449 5.74 19.69 -23.27
N ARG A 450 4.75 19.40 -24.11
CA ARG A 450 4.28 20.32 -25.14
C ARG A 450 2.81 20.63 -24.88
N SER A 451 2.51 21.89 -24.58
CA SER A 451 1.14 22.35 -24.39
C SER A 451 0.31 22.19 -25.68
N PRO A 452 -1.03 22.19 -25.59
CA PRO A 452 -1.92 22.11 -26.75
C PRO A 452 -1.70 23.21 -27.80
N ILE A 453 -1.08 24.34 -27.42
CA ILE A 453 -0.74 25.46 -28.31
C ILE A 453 0.72 25.43 -28.80
N GLY A 454 1.43 24.34 -28.56
CA GLY A 454 2.78 24.11 -29.07
C GLY A 454 3.93 24.66 -28.23
N LEU A 455 3.65 25.29 -27.07
CA LEU A 455 4.67 25.71 -26.12
C LEU A 455 5.37 24.49 -25.53
N VAL A 456 6.70 24.46 -25.56
CA VAL A 456 7.50 23.39 -24.96
C VAL A 456 7.96 23.85 -23.58
N SER A 457 7.62 23.11 -22.52
CA SER A 457 8.27 23.23 -21.21
C SER A 457 9.28 22.11 -21.05
N GLU A 458 10.42 22.43 -20.44
CA GLU A 458 11.36 21.41 -19.98
C GLU A 458 11.39 21.48 -18.46
N ASP A 459 10.90 20.43 -17.84
CA ASP A 459 10.96 20.25 -16.40
C ASP A 459 12.00 19.16 -16.10
N ARG A 460 12.90 19.47 -15.17
CA ARG A 460 13.89 18.52 -14.67
C ARG A 460 13.45 18.09 -13.29
N PHE A 461 13.34 16.79 -13.07
CA PHE A 461 13.13 16.29 -11.72
C PHE A 461 14.28 16.72 -10.82
N ALA A 462 13.97 17.04 -9.57
CA ALA A 462 15.00 17.04 -8.55
C ALA A 462 15.64 15.65 -8.53
N VAL A 463 16.96 15.59 -8.33
CA VAL A 463 17.70 14.32 -8.37
C VAL A 463 17.08 13.28 -7.44
N SER A 464 16.61 13.71 -6.27
CA SER A 464 15.93 12.88 -5.26
C SER A 464 14.59 12.28 -5.72
N ASP A 465 13.95 12.85 -6.73
CA ASP A 465 12.62 12.44 -7.20
C ASP A 465 12.68 11.62 -8.49
N ALA A 466 13.86 11.53 -9.11
CA ALA A 466 14.05 10.72 -10.31
C ALA A 466 14.11 9.22 -9.95
N PRO A 467 13.46 8.34 -10.75
CA PRO A 467 13.62 6.90 -10.62
C PRO A 467 15.04 6.47 -10.99
N ALA A 468 15.53 5.40 -10.35
CA ALA A 468 16.82 4.82 -10.66
C ALA A 468 16.79 3.88 -11.88
N ALA A 469 17.90 3.86 -12.62
CA ALA A 469 18.21 2.83 -13.59
C ALA A 469 18.62 1.55 -12.85
N LEU A 470 17.79 0.51 -12.91
CA LEU A 470 18.06 -0.72 -12.16
C LEU A 470 18.77 -1.76 -13.02
N THR A 471 19.86 -2.32 -12.49
CA THR A 471 20.60 -3.43 -13.09
C THR A 471 20.72 -4.57 -12.09
N LEU A 472 20.26 -5.77 -12.47
CA LEU A 472 20.58 -7.01 -11.77
C LEU A 472 21.88 -7.58 -12.33
N LEU A 473 22.75 -8.02 -11.44
CA LEU A 473 24.02 -8.68 -11.73
C LEU A 473 23.97 -10.10 -11.17
N ASP A 474 24.07 -11.10 -12.03
CA ASP A 474 24.09 -12.51 -11.64
C ASP A 474 25.53 -12.99 -11.38
N VAL A 475 25.69 -14.09 -10.63
CA VAL A 475 27.01 -14.66 -10.28
C VAL A 475 27.83 -15.12 -11.49
N ASP A 476 27.18 -15.36 -12.63
CA ASP A 476 27.84 -15.72 -13.90
C ASP A 476 28.41 -14.50 -14.64
N GLY A 477 28.24 -13.30 -14.09
CA GLY A 477 28.69 -12.03 -14.66
C GLY A 477 27.71 -11.41 -15.65
N SER A 478 26.54 -12.01 -15.87
CA SER A 478 25.49 -11.41 -16.70
C SER A 478 24.83 -10.22 -16.00
N ALA A 479 24.41 -9.24 -16.80
CA ALA A 479 23.77 -8.02 -16.34
C ALA A 479 22.42 -7.84 -17.06
N THR A 480 21.35 -7.70 -16.28
CA THR A 480 19.99 -7.55 -16.78
C THR A 480 19.39 -6.23 -16.29
N ALA A 481 19.06 -5.33 -17.21
CA ALA A 481 18.30 -4.14 -16.88
C ALA A 481 16.89 -4.52 -16.39
N LEU A 482 16.44 -3.97 -15.27
CA LEU A 482 15.10 -4.18 -14.74
C LEU A 482 14.19 -3.03 -15.15
N ALA A 483 13.04 -3.36 -15.74
CA ALA A 483 12.01 -2.38 -16.00
C ALA A 483 11.39 -1.89 -14.68
N ALA A 484 11.24 -0.58 -14.55
CA ALA A 484 10.48 0.03 -13.45
C ALA A 484 9.04 -0.51 -13.46
N ALA A 485 8.45 -0.66 -12.27
CA ALA A 485 7.07 -1.10 -12.15
C ALA A 485 6.14 0.11 -12.21
N ALA A 486 5.08 0.05 -13.01
CA ALA A 486 4.04 1.07 -12.99
C ALA A 486 3.19 0.91 -11.71
N PRO A 487 3.22 1.88 -10.77
CA PRO A 487 2.30 1.84 -9.65
C PRO A 487 0.87 2.07 -10.13
N PRO A 488 -0.14 1.51 -9.44
CA PRO A 488 -1.52 1.90 -9.72
C PRO A 488 -1.73 3.38 -9.38
N PRO A 489 -2.68 4.08 -10.02
CA PRO A 489 -2.96 5.48 -9.71
C PRO A 489 -3.33 5.68 -8.23
N GLN A 490 -2.74 6.69 -7.60
CA GLN A 490 -2.99 7.11 -6.21
C GLN A 490 -3.08 5.93 -5.22
N PRO A 491 -2.03 5.09 -5.15
CA PRO A 491 -2.12 3.79 -4.51
C PRO A 491 -2.42 3.89 -3.01
N PHE A 492 -1.84 4.88 -2.32
CA PHE A 492 -2.08 5.13 -0.91
C PHE A 492 -3.53 5.52 -0.62
N HIS A 493 -4.05 6.56 -1.30
CA HIS A 493 -5.40 7.07 -1.10
C HIS A 493 -6.47 6.03 -1.45
N ARG A 494 -6.19 5.20 -2.46
CA ARG A 494 -7.03 4.07 -2.82
C ARG A 494 -7.08 3.02 -1.72
N GLU A 495 -5.93 2.66 -1.14
CA GLU A 495 -5.89 1.76 0.02
C GLU A 495 -6.58 2.39 1.25
N LEU A 496 -6.50 3.71 1.41
CA LEU A 496 -7.15 4.44 2.50
C LEU A 496 -8.67 4.39 2.40
N ALA A 497 -9.22 4.66 1.21
CA ALA A 497 -10.64 4.51 0.93
C ALA A 497 -11.10 3.06 1.15
N ASP A 498 -10.30 2.08 0.71
CA ASP A 498 -10.52 0.66 0.96
C ASP A 498 -10.53 0.29 2.45
N ALA A 499 -9.65 0.89 3.25
CA ALA A 499 -9.58 0.65 4.68
C ALA A 499 -10.82 1.18 5.40
N ILE A 500 -11.26 2.39 5.07
CA ILE A 500 -12.38 3.05 5.75
C ILE A 500 -13.73 2.49 5.26
N LEU A 501 -13.94 2.37 3.94
CA LEU A 501 -15.22 1.96 3.36
C LEU A 501 -15.35 0.43 3.31
N SER A 502 -14.25 -0.25 2.96
CA SER A 502 -14.26 -1.68 2.66
C SER A 502 -13.66 -2.56 3.77
N GLY A 503 -13.03 -1.98 4.79
CA GLY A 503 -12.34 -2.72 5.84
C GLY A 503 -11.09 -3.46 5.35
N LEU A 504 -10.62 -3.17 4.13
CA LEU A 504 -9.42 -3.79 3.55
C LEU A 504 -8.16 -3.14 4.16
N PRO A 505 -7.19 -3.89 4.69
CA PRO A 505 -6.07 -3.29 5.39
C PRO A 505 -5.18 -2.45 4.47
N MET A 506 -4.62 -1.39 5.03
CA MET A 506 -3.51 -0.63 4.45
C MET A 506 -2.23 -1.49 4.40
N SER A 507 -1.41 -1.29 3.37
CA SER A 507 -0.05 -1.85 3.32
C SER A 507 0.93 -1.07 4.20
N VAL A 508 0.68 0.23 4.43
CA VAL A 508 1.38 1.04 5.41
C VAL A 508 0.64 0.97 6.73
N THR A 509 1.27 0.42 7.77
CA THR A 509 0.68 0.31 9.10
C THR A 509 1.33 1.28 10.07
N PRO A 510 0.59 1.81 11.07
CA PRO A 510 1.18 2.64 12.12
C PRO A 510 2.34 1.96 12.85
N ALA A 511 2.25 0.65 13.10
CA ALA A 511 3.33 -0.13 13.70
C ALA A 511 4.60 -0.15 12.83
N GLY A 512 4.45 -0.28 11.51
CA GLY A 512 5.57 -0.20 10.56
C GLY A 512 6.22 1.18 10.56
N SER A 513 5.42 2.25 10.57
CA SER A 513 5.95 3.62 10.64
C SER A 513 6.58 3.94 12.00
N ARG A 514 6.05 3.40 13.10
CA ARG A 514 6.63 3.48 14.44
C ARG A 514 7.97 2.77 14.54
N ARG A 515 8.14 1.61 13.88
CA ARG A 515 9.44 0.94 13.72
C ARG A 515 10.46 1.84 13.03
N ASN A 516 10.04 2.62 12.03
CA ASN A 516 10.91 3.60 11.39
C ASN A 516 11.31 4.74 12.34
N ILE A 517 10.37 5.29 13.12
CA ILE A 517 10.69 6.28 14.17
C ILE A 517 11.72 5.72 15.17
N ALA A 518 11.59 4.45 15.58
CA ALA A 518 12.53 3.82 16.50
C ALA A 518 13.97 3.78 15.96
N VAL A 519 14.13 3.49 14.67
CA VAL A 519 15.44 3.52 14.00
C VAL A 519 15.98 4.94 13.93
N MET A 520 15.17 5.92 13.53
CA MET A 520 15.61 7.33 13.42
C MET A 520 15.98 7.92 14.79
N GLN A 521 15.22 7.59 15.83
CA GLN A 521 15.52 8.00 17.20
C GLN A 521 16.83 7.37 17.69
N ALA A 522 17.04 6.07 17.47
CA ALA A 522 18.31 5.40 17.82
C ALA A 522 19.50 5.94 17.02
N ALA A 523 19.31 6.23 15.73
CA ALA A 523 20.34 6.86 14.90
C ALA A 523 20.72 8.25 15.44
N THR A 524 19.74 9.05 15.85
CA THR A 524 19.99 10.39 16.41
C THR A 524 20.76 10.31 17.73
N LEU A 525 20.38 9.39 18.62
CA LEU A 525 21.11 9.12 19.87
C LEU A 525 22.54 8.64 19.59
N SER A 526 22.71 7.73 18.64
CA SER A 526 24.03 7.21 18.25
C SER A 526 24.93 8.31 17.68
N ALA A 527 24.40 9.16 16.78
CA ALA A 527 25.15 10.26 16.19
C ALA A 527 25.60 11.29 17.24
N ALA A 528 24.79 11.52 18.28
CA ALA A 528 25.16 12.36 19.41
C ALA A 528 26.22 11.72 20.32
N ASP A 529 26.27 10.39 20.43
CA ASP A 529 27.25 9.61 21.22
C ASP A 529 28.40 9.06 20.35
N ALA A 530 28.93 9.89 19.44
CA ALA A 530 30.08 9.59 18.61
C ALA A 530 29.98 8.26 17.80
N GLY A 531 28.77 7.87 17.41
CA GLY A 531 28.48 6.68 16.61
C GLY A 531 28.43 5.38 17.40
N ARG A 532 28.36 5.43 18.74
CA ARG A 532 28.17 4.23 19.55
C ARG A 532 26.87 3.51 19.14
N PRO A 533 26.87 2.16 18.98
CA PRO A 533 25.65 1.43 18.65
C PRO A 533 24.56 1.57 19.72
N VAL A 534 23.32 1.80 19.27
CA VAL A 534 22.11 1.96 20.10
C VAL A 534 21.04 1.00 19.60
N ALA A 535 20.43 0.22 20.50
CA ALA A 535 19.27 -0.59 20.16
C ALA A 535 18.04 0.32 19.94
N PRO A 536 17.26 0.13 18.85
CA PRO A 536 15.99 0.83 18.69
C PRO A 536 15.05 0.61 19.88
N PRO A 537 14.33 1.63 20.35
CA PRO A 537 13.33 1.46 21.39
C PRO A 537 12.31 0.37 20.99
N ALA A 538 12.06 -0.55 21.94
CA ALA A 538 11.18 -1.70 21.77
C ALA A 538 9.75 -1.28 21.47
#